data_AF-A0A1B0CW73-F1
#
_entry.id   AF-A0A1B0CW73-F1
#
_cell.length_a   1.000
_cell.length_b   1.000
_cell.length_c   1.000
_cell.angle_alpha   90.00
_cell.angle_beta   90.00
_cell.angle_gamma   90.00
#
_symmetry.space_group_name_H-M   'P 1'
#
loop_
_entity.id
_entity.type
_entity.pdbx_description
1 polymer ?
#
loop_
_entity_poly.entity_id
_entity_poly.type
_entity_poly.pdbx_seq_one_letter_code
_entity_poly.pdbx_strand_id
1 'polypeptide(L)'
;MFRMGWALRTLLVSDTSSCLKDRKVSGKLVRKCAPGTELVEWLINLSPIVHTRVQAAGMWQALLEEGVLVHVNKEQPFKDKCFLYRFRVDEDGSSGGPPTTDDINSANDHIREALSGLLHRGPDATLRMILRKP
;
A
#
# COMPACT_ATOMS: atom_id res chain seq x y z
N MET A 1 7.31 -10.17 -1.79
CA MET A 1 6.42 -9.01 -1.54
C MET A 1 5.65 -8.55 -2.77
N PHE A 2 6.16 -8.76 -4.00
CA PHE A 2 5.46 -8.36 -5.24
C PHE A 2 4.03 -8.90 -5.38
N ARG A 3 3.79 -10.19 -5.08
CA ARG A 3 2.44 -10.79 -5.16
C ARG A 3 1.46 -10.18 -4.15
N MET A 4 1.94 -9.88 -2.93
CA MET A 4 1.17 -9.15 -1.92
C MET A 4 0.83 -7.74 -2.40
N GLY A 5 1.81 -7.04 -3.00
CA GLY A 5 1.59 -5.74 -3.64
C GLY A 5 0.55 -5.76 -4.73
N TRP A 6 0.62 -6.74 -5.62
CA TRP A 6 -0.37 -6.95 -6.67
C TRP A 6 -1.76 -7.18 -6.07
N ALA A 7 -1.90 -8.07 -5.08
CA ALA A 7 -3.18 -8.38 -4.47
C ALA A 7 -3.81 -7.16 -3.79
N LEU A 8 -3.05 -6.45 -2.94
CA LEU A 8 -3.53 -5.22 -2.28
C LEU A 8 -3.93 -4.15 -3.29
N ARG A 9 -3.11 -3.95 -4.33
CA ARG A 9 -3.43 -2.99 -5.40
C ARG A 9 -4.69 -3.40 -6.16
N THR A 10 -4.83 -4.67 -6.52
CA THR A 10 -6.01 -5.18 -7.23
C THR A 10 -7.27 -4.89 -6.43
N LEU A 11 -7.28 -5.22 -5.15
CA LEU A 11 -8.43 -4.94 -4.28
C LEU A 11 -8.70 -3.45 -4.13
N LEU A 12 -7.66 -2.64 -3.90
CA LEU A 12 -7.77 -1.18 -3.85
C LEU A 12 -8.33 -0.58 -5.14
N VAL A 13 -7.94 -1.09 -6.31
CA VAL A 13 -8.45 -0.56 -7.59
C VAL A 13 -9.89 -1.01 -7.85
N SER A 14 -10.28 -2.20 -7.39
CA SER A 14 -11.66 -2.72 -7.52
C SER A 14 -12.64 -2.11 -6.52
N ASP A 15 -12.16 -1.55 -5.41
CA ASP A 15 -12.98 -0.95 -4.38
C ASP A 15 -13.65 0.35 -4.89
N THR A 16 -14.98 0.39 -4.89
CA THR A 16 -15.74 1.58 -5.32
C THR A 16 -15.54 2.79 -4.41
N SER A 17 -15.14 2.54 -3.15
CA SER A 17 -14.79 3.54 -2.15
C SER A 17 -13.28 3.83 -2.07
N SER A 18 -12.51 3.35 -3.06
CA SER A 18 -11.06 3.43 -3.06
C SER A 18 -10.50 4.82 -2.80
N CYS A 19 -9.44 4.84 -1.99
CA CYS A 19 -8.61 6.01 -1.76
C CYS A 19 -7.66 6.35 -2.93
N LEU A 20 -7.45 5.40 -3.87
CA LEU A 20 -6.57 5.59 -5.02
C LEU A 20 -7.20 6.54 -6.03
N LYS A 21 -6.59 7.73 -6.20
CA LYS A 21 -7.07 8.78 -7.09
C LYS A 21 -5.92 9.46 -7.80
N ASP A 22 -6.21 9.99 -8.98
CA ASP A 22 -5.32 10.87 -9.72
C ASP A 22 -5.32 12.25 -9.07
N ARG A 23 -4.14 12.79 -8.77
CA ARG A 23 -3.98 14.11 -8.11
C ARG A 23 -2.95 14.94 -8.83
N LYS A 24 -3.20 16.25 -8.95
CA LYS A 24 -2.23 17.21 -9.49
C LYS A 24 -1.38 17.77 -8.35
N VAL A 25 -0.08 17.47 -8.35
CA VAL A 25 0.88 17.88 -7.32
C VAL A 25 1.96 18.72 -7.98
N SER A 26 2.09 19.99 -7.57
CA SER A 26 3.10 20.92 -8.09
C SER A 26 3.18 20.94 -9.63
N GLY A 27 2.02 20.95 -10.30
CA GLY A 27 1.92 20.97 -11.75
C GLY A 27 2.04 19.61 -12.45
N LYS A 28 2.43 18.54 -11.74
CA LYS A 28 2.55 17.17 -12.29
C LYS A 28 1.34 16.32 -11.92
N LEU A 29 0.83 15.54 -12.87
CA LEU A 29 -0.22 14.55 -12.61
C LEU A 29 0.39 13.31 -11.95
N VAL A 30 -0.04 13.00 -10.74
CA VAL A 30 0.30 11.78 -10.01
C VAL A 30 -0.91 10.86 -10.08
N ARG A 31 -0.82 9.80 -10.90
CA ARG A 31 -1.91 8.84 -11.06
C ARG A 31 -1.96 7.84 -9.91
N LYS A 32 -3.17 7.36 -9.59
CA LYS A 32 -3.44 6.26 -8.65
C LYS A 32 -2.61 6.37 -7.35
N CYS A 33 -2.69 7.53 -6.70
CA CYS A 33 -2.04 7.76 -5.41
C CYS A 33 -3.07 7.79 -4.28
N ALA A 34 -2.63 7.69 -3.04
CA ALA A 34 -3.48 7.86 -1.86
C ALA A 34 -2.69 8.47 -0.69
N PRO A 35 -3.35 9.24 0.20
CA PRO A 35 -2.78 9.64 1.48
C PRO A 35 -2.42 8.42 2.34
N GLY A 36 -1.33 8.51 3.09
CA GLY A 36 -0.94 7.47 4.05
C GLY A 36 -2.03 7.17 5.08
N THR A 37 -2.77 8.19 5.52
CA THR A 37 -3.93 8.03 6.42
C THR A 37 -5.04 7.18 5.83
N GLU A 38 -5.36 7.36 4.54
CA GLU A 38 -6.40 6.60 3.85
C GLU A 38 -5.94 5.15 3.58
N LEU A 39 -4.66 4.95 3.25
CA LEU A 39 -4.10 3.60 3.09
C LEU A 39 -4.11 2.80 4.40
N VAL A 40 -3.80 3.45 5.53
CA VAL A 40 -3.88 2.83 6.85
C VAL A 40 -5.31 2.43 7.19
N GLU A 41 -6.26 3.35 6.96
CA GLU A 41 -7.67 3.09 7.20
C GLU A 41 -8.19 1.93 6.35
N TRP A 42 -7.85 1.92 5.06
CA TRP A 42 -8.24 0.86 4.15
C TRP A 42 -7.70 -0.51 4.58
N LEU A 43 -6.44 -0.58 5.02
CA LEU A 43 -5.83 -1.84 5.42
C LEU A 43 -6.44 -2.41 6.73
N ILE A 44 -6.87 -1.54 7.64
CA ILE A 44 -7.62 -1.95 8.85
C ILE A 44 -8.97 -2.53 8.45
N ASN A 45 -9.66 -1.87 7.51
CA ASN A 45 -10.98 -2.30 7.05
C ASN A 45 -10.92 -3.55 6.15
N LEU A 46 -9.76 -3.82 5.53
CA LEU A 46 -9.57 -5.00 4.67
C LEU A 46 -9.65 -6.32 5.45
N SER A 47 -9.13 -6.37 6.69
CA SER A 47 -9.04 -7.62 7.45
C SER A 47 -9.06 -7.42 8.95
N PRO A 48 -9.83 -8.24 9.70
CA PRO A 48 -9.96 -8.11 11.15
C PRO A 48 -8.67 -8.40 11.92
N ILE A 49 -7.62 -8.96 11.29
CA ILE A 49 -6.34 -9.24 11.95
C ILE A 49 -5.48 -7.98 12.17
N VAL A 50 -5.83 -6.86 11.51
CA VAL A 50 -5.12 -5.59 11.60
C VAL A 50 -5.88 -4.69 12.58
N HIS A 51 -5.45 -4.68 13.83
CA HIS A 51 -6.20 -4.09 14.94
C HIS A 51 -5.87 -2.62 15.20
N THR A 52 -4.71 -2.15 14.72
CA THR A 52 -4.20 -0.81 15.05
C THR A 52 -3.61 -0.11 13.83
N ARG A 53 -3.68 1.22 13.83
CA ARG A 53 -3.02 2.07 12.83
C ARG A 53 -1.51 1.86 12.79
N VAL A 54 -0.89 1.55 13.93
CA VAL A 54 0.55 1.25 14.03
C VAL A 54 0.91 -0.03 13.29
N GLN A 55 0.11 -1.10 13.45
CA GLN A 55 0.31 -2.34 12.70
C GLN A 55 0.18 -2.11 11.19
N ALA A 56 -0.90 -1.44 10.76
CA ALA A 56 -1.12 -1.11 9.36
C ALA A 56 0.02 -0.26 8.78
N ALA A 57 0.48 0.76 9.52
CA ALA A 57 1.60 1.60 9.11
C ALA A 57 2.91 0.78 8.98
N GLY A 58 3.16 -0.16 9.88
CA GLY A 58 4.29 -1.08 9.79
C GLY A 58 4.22 -2.00 8.55
N MET A 59 3.03 -2.49 8.21
CA MET A 59 2.79 -3.29 7.00
C MET A 59 3.07 -2.48 5.73
N TRP A 60 2.58 -1.24 5.67
CA TRP A 60 2.89 -0.32 4.56
C TRP A 60 4.37 0.05 4.50
N GLN A 61 5.02 0.24 5.66
CA GLN A 61 6.47 0.45 5.73
C GLN A 61 7.23 -0.73 5.12
N ALA A 62 6.86 -1.96 5.45
CA ALA A 62 7.50 -3.14 4.87
C ALA A 62 7.37 -3.13 3.32
N LEU A 63 6.17 -2.84 2.80
CA LEU A 63 5.93 -2.75 1.35
C LEU A 63 6.71 -1.61 0.69
N LEU A 64 6.91 -0.51 1.40
CA LEU A 64 7.69 0.64 0.94
C LEU A 64 9.19 0.29 0.85
N GLU A 65 9.74 -0.42 1.84
CA GLU A 65 11.15 -0.84 1.85
C GLU A 65 11.48 -1.81 0.72
N GLU A 66 10.55 -2.71 0.41
CA GLU A 66 10.68 -3.65 -0.71
C GLU A 66 10.38 -2.99 -2.07
N GLY A 67 10.01 -1.70 -2.06
CA GLY A 67 9.75 -0.93 -3.27
C GLY A 67 8.48 -1.32 -4.01
N VAL A 68 7.55 -1.99 -3.34
CA VAL A 68 6.20 -2.26 -3.87
C VAL A 68 5.35 -0.99 -3.84
N LEU A 69 5.43 -0.27 -2.72
CA LEU A 69 4.85 1.06 -2.54
C LEU A 69 5.97 2.11 -2.59
N VAL A 70 5.67 3.30 -3.08
CA VAL A 70 6.62 4.42 -3.07
C VAL A 70 5.94 5.70 -2.57
N HIS A 71 6.66 6.49 -1.79
CA HIS A 71 6.29 7.89 -1.55
C HIS A 71 6.45 8.69 -2.84
N VAL A 72 5.53 9.60 -3.14
CA VAL A 72 5.57 10.41 -4.37
C VAL A 72 6.85 11.25 -4.47
N ASN A 73 7.36 11.76 -3.34
CA ASN A 73 8.65 12.47 -3.27
C ASN A 73 9.85 11.55 -2.93
N LYS A 74 9.69 10.23 -3.00
CA LYS A 74 10.75 9.23 -2.69
C LYS A 74 11.31 9.30 -1.26
N GLU A 75 10.51 9.79 -0.32
CA GLU A 75 10.86 9.82 1.10
C GLU A 75 10.64 8.46 1.76
N GLN A 76 11.44 8.22 2.80
CA GLN A 76 11.19 7.20 3.81
C GLN A 76 11.25 7.87 5.19
N PRO A 77 10.56 7.32 6.20
CA PRO A 77 9.67 6.16 6.16
C PRO A 77 8.23 6.46 5.69
N PHE A 78 7.40 5.43 5.62
CA PHE A 78 5.94 5.53 5.58
C PHE A 78 5.44 6.31 6.80
N LYS A 79 4.44 7.18 6.57
CA LYS A 79 3.86 8.06 7.56
C LYS A 79 2.35 7.96 7.44
N ASP A 80 1.67 7.63 8.55
CA ASP A 80 0.22 7.72 8.71
C ASP A 80 -0.22 9.20 8.79
N LYS A 81 -0.06 9.91 7.66
CA LYS A 81 -0.28 11.35 7.48
C LYS A 81 -0.76 11.62 6.05
N CYS A 82 -1.09 12.87 5.75
CA CYS A 82 -1.55 13.31 4.41
C CYS A 82 -0.43 13.39 3.35
N PHE A 83 0.56 12.49 3.43
CA PHE A 83 1.58 12.32 2.40
C PHE A 83 1.09 11.32 1.35
N LEU A 84 1.42 11.58 0.08
CA LEU A 84 0.95 10.75 -1.03
C LEU A 84 1.90 9.58 -1.30
N TYR A 85 1.31 8.41 -1.41
CA TYR A 85 1.96 7.17 -1.80
C TYR A 85 1.29 6.60 -3.05
N ARG A 86 2.03 5.82 -3.83
CA ARG A 86 1.52 5.08 -5.01
C ARG A 86 2.21 3.73 -5.12
N PHE A 87 1.56 2.77 -5.77
CA PHE A 87 2.24 1.51 -6.11
C PHE A 87 3.27 1.76 -7.20
N ARG A 88 4.41 1.07 -7.13
CA ARG A 88 5.50 1.25 -8.11
C ARG A 88 5.06 0.94 -9.55
N VAL A 89 4.16 -0.02 -9.73
CA VAL A 89 3.62 -0.37 -11.06
C VAL A 89 2.78 0.76 -11.70
N ASP A 90 2.32 1.72 -10.89
CA ASP A 90 1.55 2.87 -11.37
C ASP A 90 2.43 4.09 -11.71
N GLU A 91 3.76 4.03 -11.50
CA GLU A 91 4.65 5.18 -11.78
C GLU A 91 4.73 5.54 -13.26
N ASP A 92 4.84 4.53 -14.13
CA ASP A 92 5.06 4.69 -15.57
C ASP A 92 3.75 4.72 -16.38
N GLY A 93 2.60 4.66 -15.69
CA GLY A 93 1.28 4.65 -16.35
C GLY A 93 0.95 3.36 -17.11
N SER A 94 1.86 2.38 -17.13
CA SER A 94 1.68 1.04 -17.74
C SER A 94 0.82 0.09 -16.91
N SER A 95 0.25 0.57 -15.81
CA SER A 95 -0.68 -0.22 -15.03
C SER A 95 -1.85 -0.60 -15.93
N GLY A 96 -2.09 -1.91 -16.10
CA GLY A 96 -3.12 -2.42 -17.01
C GLY A 96 -4.53 -1.88 -16.72
N GLY A 97 -5.49 -2.39 -17.48
CA GLY A 97 -6.91 -2.07 -17.32
C GLY A 97 -7.46 -2.35 -15.90
N PRO A 98 -8.75 -2.06 -15.68
CA PRO A 98 -9.41 -2.44 -14.44
C PRO A 98 -9.25 -3.96 -14.20
N PRO A 99 -9.03 -4.41 -12.95
CA PRO A 99 -8.92 -5.83 -12.64
C PRO A 99 -10.18 -6.58 -13.06
N THR A 100 -10.00 -7.80 -13.56
CA THR A 100 -11.12 -8.71 -13.86
C THR A 100 -11.67 -9.33 -12.56
N THR A 101 -12.84 -9.95 -12.64
CA THR A 101 -13.40 -10.71 -11.51
C THR A 101 -12.46 -11.82 -11.04
N ASP A 102 -11.78 -12.50 -11.95
CA ASP A 102 -10.82 -13.56 -11.62
C ASP A 102 -9.57 -13.01 -10.93
N ASP A 103 -9.10 -11.83 -11.33
CA ASP A 103 -8.01 -11.12 -10.64
C ASP A 103 -8.41 -10.78 -9.20
N ILE A 104 -9.65 -10.28 -9.01
CA ILE A 104 -10.18 -9.92 -7.69
C ILE A 104 -10.31 -11.15 -6.80
N ASN A 105 -10.82 -12.27 -7.32
CA ASN A 105 -10.93 -13.52 -6.56
C ASN A 105 -9.53 -14.03 -6.16
N SER A 106 -8.60 -14.07 -7.11
CA SER A 106 -7.21 -14.49 -6.87
C SER A 106 -6.48 -13.58 -5.86
N ALA A 107 -6.76 -12.27 -5.90
CA ALA A 107 -6.24 -11.32 -4.92
C ALA A 107 -6.81 -11.58 -3.53
N ASN A 108 -8.13 -11.78 -3.41
CA ASN A 108 -8.79 -12.10 -2.14
C ASN A 108 -8.22 -13.37 -1.51
N ASP A 109 -8.06 -14.44 -2.28
CA ASP A 109 -7.50 -15.70 -1.77
C ASP A 109 -6.04 -15.52 -1.31
N HIS A 110 -5.24 -14.76 -2.08
CA HIS A 110 -3.88 -14.45 -1.65
C HIS A 110 -3.82 -13.63 -0.36
N ILE A 111 -4.73 -12.65 -0.18
CA ILE A 111 -4.83 -11.88 1.06
C ILE A 111 -5.18 -12.79 2.24
N ARG A 112 -6.17 -13.68 2.08
CA ARG A 112 -6.57 -14.63 3.14
C ARG A 112 -5.41 -15.51 3.60
N GLU A 113 -4.56 -15.96 2.68
CA GLU A 113 -3.44 -16.84 2.99
C GLU A 113 -2.22 -16.11 3.56
N ALA A 114 -1.88 -14.94 3.01
CA ALA A 114 -0.56 -14.35 3.19
C ALA A 114 -0.52 -13.04 4.00
N LEU A 115 -1.67 -12.44 4.35
CA LEU A 115 -1.70 -11.15 5.05
C LEU A 115 -1.06 -11.21 6.44
N SER A 116 -1.21 -12.33 7.16
CA SER A 116 -0.55 -12.56 8.46
C SER A 116 0.97 -12.48 8.36
N GLY A 117 1.54 -12.97 7.26
CA GLY A 117 2.97 -12.87 6.96
C GLY A 117 3.43 -11.41 6.76
N LEU A 118 2.59 -10.57 6.16
CA LEU A 118 2.88 -9.13 6.06
C LEU A 118 2.78 -8.44 7.42
N LEU A 119 1.77 -8.79 8.24
CA LEU A 119 1.60 -8.27 9.59
C LEU A 119 2.84 -8.54 10.46
N HIS A 120 3.37 -9.76 10.42
CA HIS A 120 4.58 -10.14 11.17
C HIS A 120 5.84 -9.42 10.70
N ARG A 121 5.90 -8.98 9.44
CA ARG A 121 7.03 -8.19 8.89
C ARG A 121 6.99 -6.72 9.31
N GLY A 122 5.82 -6.21 9.70
CA GLY A 122 5.65 -4.79 10.05
C GLY A 122 6.52 -4.31 11.22
N PRO A 123 6.58 -5.02 12.36
CA PRO A 123 7.45 -4.67 13.47
C PRO A 123 8.94 -4.66 13.09
N ASP A 124 9.39 -5.62 12.29
CA ASP A 124 10.79 -5.72 11.84
C ASP A 124 11.18 -4.56 10.91
N ALA A 125 10.32 -4.20 9.95
CA ALA A 125 10.52 -3.02 9.11
C ALA A 125 10.56 -1.73 9.95
N THR A 126 9.66 -1.62 10.94
CA THR A 126 9.63 -0.49 11.88
C THR A 126 10.91 -0.40 12.71
N LEU A 127 11.44 -1.53 13.20
CA LEU A 127 12.68 -1.58 13.96
C LEU A 127 13.87 -1.16 13.09
N ARG A 128 14.00 -1.71 11.88
CA ARG A 128 15.06 -1.33 10.94
C ARG A 128 15.03 0.16 10.60
N MET A 129 13.84 0.74 10.45
CA MET A 129 13.67 2.18 10.28
C MET A 129 14.17 2.99 11.49
N ILE A 130 13.83 2.58 12.72
CA ILE A 130 14.25 3.30 13.94
C ILE A 130 15.77 3.23 14.10
N LEU A 131 16.37 2.06 13.88
CA LEU A 131 17.81 1.82 14.03
C LEU A 131 18.67 2.49 12.94
N ARG A 132 18.07 2.93 11.82
CA ARG A 132 18.76 3.65 10.75
C ARG A 132 18.90 5.16 11.02
N LYS A 133 18.38 5.69 12.13
CA LYS A 133 18.60 7.08 12.51
C LYS A 133 20.04 7.25 13.04
N PRO A 134 20.82 8.22 12.52
CA PRO A 134 22.16 8.52 13.01
C PRO A 134 22.15 9.11 14.42
#